data_AF-A0A3D6D9E2-F1
#
_entry.id   AF-A0A3D6D9E2-F1
#
_cell.length_a   1.000
_cell.length_b   1.000
_cell.length_c   1.000
_cell.angle_alpha   90.00
_cell.angle_beta   90.00
_cell.angle_gamma   90.00
#
_symmetry.space_group_name_H-M   'P 1'
#
loop_
_entity.id
_entity.type
_entity.pdbx_description
1 polymer ?
#
loop_
_entity_poly.entity_id
_entity_poly.type
_entity_poly.pdbx_seq_one_letter_code
_entity_poly.pdbx_strand_id
1 'polypeptide(L)'
;MASLPDYGEIFEIISNQLPSISEQDLQHAALQGILTEFQSQIELESNSLKEGEEQDKQASIAKMELIAEKIAYFRLHLISKGLESILREKIESFRIENGAEGIVLDLRYAEGSDYGEVLRLAGLFLNDAV
;
A
#
# COMPACT_ATOMS: atom_id res chain seq x y z
N MET A 1 -12.03 -37.08 -18.73
CA MET A 1 -10.84 -36.22 -18.58
C MET A 1 -10.10 -36.71 -17.35
N ALA A 2 -8.81 -37.04 -17.46
CA ALA A 2 -8.05 -37.51 -16.31
C ALA A 2 -7.88 -36.34 -15.32
N SER A 3 -8.19 -36.57 -14.04
CA SER A 3 -7.85 -35.63 -12.98
C SER A 3 -6.34 -35.55 -12.85
N LEU A 4 -5.83 -34.35 -12.57
CA LEU A 4 -4.43 -34.21 -12.19
C LEU A 4 -4.16 -35.05 -10.92
N PRO A 5 -2.98 -35.67 -10.80
CA PRO A 5 -2.57 -36.33 -9.56
C PRO A 5 -2.50 -35.35 -8.40
N ASP A 6 -2.55 -35.87 -7.17
CA ASP A 6 -2.39 -35.06 -5.98
C ASP A 6 -0.99 -34.43 -5.93
N TYR A 7 -0.89 -33.21 -5.40
CA TYR A 7 0.38 -32.50 -5.32
C TYR A 7 1.43 -33.28 -4.50
N GLY A 8 1.01 -33.93 -3.40
CA GLY A 8 1.89 -34.73 -2.55
C GLY A 8 2.44 -35.96 -3.29
N GLU A 9 1.61 -36.62 -4.11
CA GLU A 9 2.04 -37.75 -4.94
C GLU A 9 3.11 -37.34 -5.95
N ILE A 10 2.92 -36.19 -6.63
CA ILE A 10 3.91 -35.65 -7.56
C ILE A 10 5.21 -35.28 -6.83
N PHE A 11 5.11 -34.67 -5.65
CA PHE A 11 6.27 -34.32 -4.84
C PHE A 11 7.10 -35.55 -4.44
N GLU A 12 6.44 -36.62 -3.98
CA GLU A 12 7.10 -37.88 -3.63
C GLU A 12 7.78 -38.53 -4.85
N ILE A 13 7.11 -38.58 -6.00
CA ILE A 13 7.68 -39.12 -7.23
C ILE A 13 8.95 -38.35 -7.61
N ILE A 14 8.89 -37.02 -7.63
CA ILE A 14 10.03 -36.18 -8.01
C ILE A 14 11.18 -36.36 -7.01
N SER A 15 10.91 -36.34 -5.72
CA SER A 15 11.92 -36.52 -4.66
C SER A 15 12.64 -37.88 -4.79
N ASN A 16 11.89 -38.94 -5.09
CA ASN A 16 12.44 -40.29 -5.26
C ASN A 16 13.24 -40.47 -6.55
N GLN A 17 12.87 -39.78 -7.63
CA GLN A 17 13.52 -39.90 -8.94
C GLN A 17 14.70 -38.93 -9.13
N LEU A 18 14.74 -37.83 -8.37
CA LEU A 18 15.78 -36.82 -8.42
C LEU A 18 16.45 -36.61 -7.05
N PRO A 19 17.12 -37.65 -6.48
CA PRO A 19 17.69 -37.59 -5.14
C PRO A 19 18.85 -36.58 -4.99
N SER A 20 19.36 -36.04 -6.09
CA SER A 20 20.38 -34.99 -6.10
C SER A 20 19.82 -33.58 -5.84
N ILE A 21 18.49 -33.41 -5.91
CA ILE A 21 17.81 -32.15 -5.63
C ILE A 21 17.42 -32.16 -4.15
N SER A 22 17.73 -31.09 -3.43
CA SER A 22 17.31 -30.99 -2.04
C SER A 22 15.79 -30.76 -1.93
N GLU A 23 15.19 -31.20 -0.83
CA GLU A 23 13.77 -30.92 -0.55
C GLU A 23 13.46 -29.41 -0.62
N GLN A 24 14.41 -28.59 -0.15
CA GLN A 24 14.30 -27.13 -0.19
C GLN A 24 14.27 -26.58 -1.62
N ASP A 25 15.10 -27.10 -2.51
CA ASP A 25 15.11 -26.69 -3.92
C ASP A 25 13.80 -27.09 -4.63
N LEU A 26 13.27 -28.26 -4.28
CA LEU A 26 11.99 -28.73 -4.82
C LEU A 26 10.81 -27.89 -4.31
N GLN A 27 10.79 -27.55 -3.02
CA GLN A 27 9.81 -26.63 -2.45
C GLN A 27 9.90 -25.24 -3.09
N HIS A 28 11.10 -24.72 -3.30
CA HIS A 28 11.31 -23.44 -3.99
C HIS A 28 10.76 -23.48 -5.42
N ALA A 29 11.04 -24.54 -6.18
CA ALA A 29 10.52 -24.70 -7.53
C ALA A 29 8.97 -24.75 -7.55
N ALA A 30 8.35 -25.43 -6.59
CA ALA A 30 6.90 -25.48 -6.46
C ALA A 30 6.29 -24.10 -6.12
N LEU A 31 6.86 -23.39 -5.14
CA LEU A 31 6.49 -22.02 -4.79
C LEU A 31 6.59 -21.10 -6.01
N GLN A 32 7.70 -21.17 -6.75
CA GLN A 32 7.89 -20.38 -7.96
C GLN A 32 6.80 -20.68 -9.01
N GLY A 33 6.43 -21.95 -9.20
CA GLY A 33 5.35 -22.34 -10.10
C GLY A 33 4.01 -21.75 -9.71
N ILE A 34 3.65 -21.84 -8.43
CA ILE A 34 2.40 -21.27 -7.88
C ILE A 34 2.38 -19.75 -8.09
N LEU A 35 3.45 -19.04 -7.73
CA LEU A 35 3.53 -17.59 -7.88
C LEU A 35 3.45 -17.16 -9.34
N THR A 36 4.03 -17.93 -10.25
CA THR A 36 3.99 -17.64 -11.69
C THR A 36 2.56 -17.76 -12.24
N GLU A 37 1.85 -18.83 -11.86
CA GLU A 37 0.47 -19.06 -12.30
C GLU A 37 -0.49 -17.99 -11.75
N PHE A 38 -0.34 -17.65 -10.47
CA PHE A 38 -1.23 -16.74 -9.77
C PHE A 38 -0.68 -15.31 -9.64
N GLN A 39 0.30 -14.93 -10.45
CA GLN A 39 0.96 -13.61 -10.38
C GLN A 39 0.01 -12.40 -10.49
N SER A 40 -1.17 -12.59 -11.08
CA SER A 40 -2.21 -11.54 -11.20
C SER A 40 -3.19 -11.51 -10.04
N GLN A 41 -3.14 -12.50 -9.14
CA GLN A 41 -4.11 -12.73 -8.07
C GLN A 41 -3.45 -12.76 -6.68
N ILE A 42 -2.15 -13.04 -6.60
CA ILE A 42 -1.38 -13.17 -5.36
C ILE A 42 -0.16 -12.25 -5.45
N GLU A 43 -0.01 -11.39 -4.45
CA GLU A 43 1.20 -10.61 -4.21
C GLU A 43 1.85 -11.12 -2.92
N LEU A 44 3.15 -11.38 -2.96
CA LEU A 44 3.91 -11.72 -1.76
C LEU A 44 4.24 -10.43 -1.01
N GLU A 45 3.57 -10.19 0.11
CA GLU A 45 4.01 -9.17 1.05
C GLU A 45 5.28 -9.67 1.76
N SER A 46 6.42 -9.18 1.30
CA SER A 46 7.63 -9.25 2.09
C SER A 46 7.45 -8.36 3.31
N ASN A 47 7.24 -8.97 4.49
CA ASN A 47 7.42 -8.35 5.80
C ASN A 47 8.91 -8.03 6.07
N SER A 48 9.63 -7.55 5.06
CA SER A 48 10.84 -6.78 5.25
C SER A 48 10.41 -5.41 5.77
N LEU A 49 9.99 -5.38 7.03
CA LEU A 49 10.37 -4.26 7.87
C LEU A 49 11.88 -4.19 7.70
N LYS A 50 12.34 -3.23 6.90
CA LYS A 50 13.74 -2.84 6.92
C LYS A 50 14.00 -2.41 8.35
N GLU A 51 14.60 -3.31 9.12
CA GLU A 51 15.19 -3.03 10.43
C GLU A 51 16.18 -1.86 10.21
N GLY A 52 15.71 -0.63 10.40
CA GLY A 52 16.49 0.58 10.14
C GLY A 52 15.74 1.80 9.60
N GLU A 53 14.50 1.67 9.12
CA GLU A 53 13.70 2.83 8.63
C GLU A 53 12.48 3.16 9.50
N GLU A 54 12.44 2.70 10.76
CA GLU A 54 11.58 3.32 11.79
C GLU A 54 12.20 4.64 12.28
N GLN A 55 12.47 5.56 11.36
CA GLN A 55 12.37 6.97 11.73
C GLN A 55 10.88 7.26 11.72
N ASP A 56 10.30 7.40 12.91
CA ASP A 56 8.99 7.98 13.22
C ASP A 56 8.39 8.72 12.01
N LYS A 57 7.74 7.95 11.13
CA LYS A 57 7.29 8.43 9.82
C LYS A 57 6.00 9.20 10.08
N GLN A 58 6.17 10.39 10.63
CA GLN A 58 5.09 11.28 11.02
C GLN A 58 4.27 11.59 9.76
N ALA A 59 2.94 11.42 9.87
CA ALA A 59 2.00 11.84 8.85
C ALA A 59 2.37 13.23 8.34
N SER A 60 2.61 13.38 7.03
CA SER A 60 3.23 14.61 6.52
C SER A 60 2.69 15.07 5.17
N ILE A 61 2.55 16.39 5.10
CA ILE A 61 2.22 17.15 3.89
C ILE A 61 3.54 17.69 3.35
N ALA A 62 3.97 17.21 2.18
CA ALA A 62 5.22 17.60 1.53
C ALA A 62 5.22 19.02 0.97
N LYS A 63 4.05 19.59 0.66
CA LYS A 63 3.95 20.96 0.14
C LYS A 63 2.57 21.56 0.42
N MET A 64 2.55 22.83 0.78
CA MET A 64 1.35 23.65 0.94
C MET A 64 1.56 25.00 0.26
N GLU A 65 0.62 25.42 -0.59
CA GLU A 65 0.66 26.74 -1.23
C GLU A 65 -0.72 27.16 -1.72
N LEU A 66 -0.93 28.47 -1.89
CA LEU A 66 -2.12 29.00 -2.54
C LEU A 66 -1.83 29.13 -4.04
N ILE A 67 -2.58 28.43 -4.88
CA ILE A 67 -2.51 28.53 -6.34
C ILE A 67 -3.77 29.23 -6.87
N ALA A 68 -3.66 29.86 -8.03
CA ALA A 68 -4.78 30.54 -8.70
C ALA A 68 -5.59 31.45 -7.75
N GLU A 69 -4.89 32.14 -6.85
CA GLU A 69 -5.39 33.09 -5.82
C GLU A 69 -6.36 32.54 -4.77
N LYS A 70 -7.08 31.44 -5.04
CA LYS A 70 -8.14 30.93 -4.16
C LYS A 70 -8.16 29.42 -4.00
N ILE A 71 -7.18 28.70 -4.55
CA ILE A 71 -7.13 27.24 -4.46
C ILE A 71 -5.97 26.85 -3.53
N ALA A 72 -6.28 26.21 -2.41
CA ALA A 72 -5.26 25.64 -1.53
C ALA A 72 -4.73 24.33 -2.11
N TYR A 73 -3.43 24.24 -2.33
CA TYR A 73 -2.77 23.05 -2.83
C TYR A 73 -2.05 22.33 -1.70
N PHE A 74 -2.35 21.04 -1.52
CA PHE A 74 -1.68 20.16 -0.56
C PHE A 74 -1.12 18.94 -1.29
N ARG A 75 0.21 18.77 -1.26
CA ARG A 75 0.85 17.53 -1.72
C ARG A 75 1.16 16.64 -0.53
N LEU A 76 0.59 15.46 -0.50
CA LEU A 76 0.83 14.51 0.59
C LEU A 76 2.12 13.72 0.32
N HIS A 77 2.86 13.42 1.39
CA HIS A 77 4.04 12.56 1.32
C HIS A 77 3.74 11.16 1.85
N LEU A 78 3.10 11.08 3.00
CA LEU A 78 2.81 9.83 3.69
C LEU A 78 1.44 9.88 4.35
N ILE A 79 0.59 8.91 4.01
CA ILE A 79 -0.70 8.64 4.64
C ILE A 79 -0.48 7.67 5.79
N SER A 80 -0.49 8.20 7.00
CA SER A 80 -0.35 7.46 8.24
C SER A 80 -1.20 8.11 9.33
N LYS A 81 -1.18 7.51 10.52
CA LYS A 81 -2.04 7.89 11.65
C LYS A 81 -1.96 9.38 11.97
N GLY A 82 -3.12 10.03 12.00
CA GLY A 82 -3.27 11.43 12.41
C GLY A 82 -3.22 12.44 11.27
N LEU A 83 -2.99 12.01 10.01
CA LEU A 83 -2.97 12.91 8.86
C LEU A 83 -4.29 13.66 8.67
N GLU A 84 -5.42 13.01 8.95
CA GLU A 84 -6.77 13.60 8.84
C GLU A 84 -6.88 14.90 9.65
N SER A 85 -6.51 14.86 10.93
CA SER A 85 -6.54 16.02 11.82
C SER A 85 -5.59 17.13 11.34
N ILE A 86 -4.36 16.76 10.93
CA ILE A 86 -3.38 17.71 10.41
C ILE A 86 -3.92 18.41 9.15
N LEU A 87 -4.46 17.64 8.20
CA LEU A 87 -4.96 18.20 6.94
C LEU A 87 -6.19 19.07 7.18
N ARG A 88 -7.10 18.66 8.06
CA ARG A 88 -8.26 19.47 8.47
C ARG A 88 -7.84 20.82 9.02
N GLU A 89 -6.88 20.85 9.94
CA GLU A 89 -6.36 22.10 10.50
C GLU A 89 -5.80 23.02 9.41
N LYS A 90 -5.02 22.47 8.47
CA LYS A 90 -4.41 23.27 7.40
C LYS A 90 -5.41 23.77 6.37
N ILE A 91 -6.43 22.98 6.04
CA ILE A 91 -7.55 23.43 5.20
C ILE A 91 -8.24 24.64 5.85
N GLU A 92 -8.54 24.55 7.14
CA GLU A 92 -9.19 25.65 7.88
C GLU A 92 -8.30 26.90 7.93
N SER A 93 -7.00 26.75 8.21
CA SER A 93 -6.05 27.87 8.17
C SER A 93 -6.02 28.57 6.81
N PHE A 94 -5.90 27.81 5.71
CA PHE A 94 -5.90 28.40 4.36
C PHE A 94 -7.21 29.11 4.02
N ARG A 95 -8.35 28.58 4.49
CA ARG A 95 -9.65 29.24 4.31
C ARG A 95 -9.70 30.59 5.04
N ILE A 96 -9.25 30.63 6.30
CA ILE A 96 -9.33 31.83 7.15
C ILE A 96 -8.29 32.87 6.74
N GLU A 97 -7.05 32.46 6.54
CA GLU A 97 -5.91 33.36 6.34
C GLU A 97 -5.76 33.82 4.89
N ASN A 98 -6.14 32.97 3.93
CA ASN A 98 -5.93 33.23 2.50
C ASN A 98 -7.23 33.36 1.70
N GLY A 99 -8.39 33.09 2.30
CA GLY A 99 -9.67 33.11 1.59
C GLY A 99 -9.77 32.00 0.54
N ALA A 100 -9.14 30.85 0.77
CA ALA A 100 -9.22 29.72 -0.14
C ALA A 100 -10.68 29.22 -0.27
N GLU A 101 -11.14 29.05 -1.51
CA GLU A 101 -12.49 28.60 -1.87
C GLU A 101 -12.49 27.16 -2.44
N GLY A 102 -11.32 26.64 -2.79
CA GLY A 102 -11.15 25.29 -3.33
C GLY A 102 -9.85 24.64 -2.87
N ILE A 103 -9.76 23.32 -3.09
CA ILE A 103 -8.61 22.52 -2.68
C ILE A 103 -8.15 21.64 -3.85
N VAL A 104 -6.83 21.50 -3.99
CA VAL A 104 -6.19 20.42 -4.77
C VAL A 104 -5.41 19.54 -3.79
N LEU A 105 -5.75 18.25 -3.80
CA LEU A 105 -5.02 17.22 -3.06
C LEU A 105 -4.17 16.42 -4.04
N ASP A 106 -2.86 16.60 -4.01
CA ASP A 106 -1.90 15.87 -4.85
C ASP A 106 -1.40 14.60 -4.14
N LEU A 107 -1.82 13.45 -4.68
CA LEU A 107 -1.50 12.11 -4.19
C LEU A 107 -0.49 11.36 -5.07
N ARG A 108 0.04 11.97 -6.14
CA ARG A 108 0.83 11.26 -7.17
C ARG A 108 2.06 10.52 -6.64
N TYR A 109 2.61 10.96 -5.52
CA TYR A 109 3.79 10.36 -4.87
C TYR A 109 3.55 10.11 -3.38
N ALA A 110 2.29 10.00 -2.96
CA ALA A 110 1.96 9.70 -1.58
C ALA A 110 2.23 8.21 -1.29
N GLU A 111 2.96 7.94 -0.22
CA GLU A 111 3.17 6.61 0.32
C GLU A 111 2.16 6.33 1.46
N GLY A 112 2.08 5.09 1.91
CA GLY A 112 1.26 4.67 3.05
C GLY A 112 0.67 3.28 2.85
N SER A 113 0.65 2.49 3.91
CA SER A 113 0.06 1.13 3.91
C SER A 113 -1.15 1.00 4.83
N ASP A 114 -1.50 2.04 5.60
CA ASP A 114 -2.69 2.05 6.44
C ASP A 114 -3.91 2.51 5.64
N TYR A 115 -4.58 1.55 5.00
CA TYR A 115 -5.81 1.79 4.25
C TYR A 115 -6.95 2.34 5.12
N GLY A 116 -6.92 2.12 6.44
CA GLY A 116 -7.87 2.71 7.37
C GLY A 116 -7.71 4.23 7.48
N GLU A 117 -6.46 4.73 7.42
CA GLU A 117 -6.18 6.17 7.38
C GLU A 117 -6.61 6.81 6.06
N VAL A 118 -6.54 6.08 4.94
CA VAL A 118 -7.07 6.55 3.65
C VAL A 118 -8.58 6.80 3.74
N LEU A 119 -9.33 5.90 4.36
CA LEU A 119 -10.77 6.07 4.58
C LEU A 119 -11.08 7.26 5.50
N ARG A 120 -10.33 7.42 6.59
CA ARG A 120 -10.48 8.57 7.50
C ARG A 120 -10.21 9.89 6.77
N LEU A 121 -9.16 9.95 5.95
CA LEU A 121 -8.82 11.12 5.15
C LEU A 121 -9.92 11.44 4.12
N ALA A 122 -10.48 10.43 3.45
CA ALA A 122 -11.60 10.60 2.52
C ALA A 122 -12.86 11.15 3.22
N GLY A 123 -13.09 10.74 4.48
CA GLY A 123 -14.17 11.26 5.32
C GLY A 123 -14.13 12.77 5.59
N LEU A 124 -13.03 13.46 5.27
CA LEU A 124 -13.01 14.93 5.28
C LEU A 124 -13.90 15.56 4.19
N PHE A 125 -14.16 14.83 3.10
CA PHE A 125 -14.78 15.37 1.89
C PHE A 125 -16.07 14.66 1.51
N LEU A 126 -16.32 13.48 2.09
CA LEU A 126 -17.50 12.67 1.82
C LEU A 126 -18.47 12.82 2.99
N ASN A 127 -19.76 13.01 2.69
CA ASN A 127 -20.80 12.83 3.69
C ASN A 127 -20.95 11.33 3.95
N ASP A 128 -21.11 10.93 5.22
CA ASP A 128 -21.36 9.53 5.58
C ASP A 128 -22.56 8.99 4.79
N ALA A 129 -22.28 8.10 3.84
CA ALA A 129 -23.27 7.36 3.10
C ALA A 129 -22.73 5.96 2.78
N VAL A 130 -22.52 5.17 3.83
CA VAL A 130 -22.77 3.71 3.85
C VAL A 130 -23.35 3.34 5.21
#